data_AF-A0A935YYB4-F1
#
_entry.id   AF-A0A935YYB4-F1
#
_cell.length_a   1.000
_cell.length_b   1.000
_cell.length_c   1.000
_cell.angle_alpha   90.00
_cell.angle_beta   90.00
_cell.angle_gamma   90.00
#
_symmetry.space_group_name_H-M   'P 1'
#
loop_
_entity.id
_entity.type
_entity.pdbx_description
1 polymer ?
#
loop_
_entity_poly.entity_id
_entity_poly.type
_entity_poly.pdbx_seq_one_letter_code
_entity_poly.pdbx_strand_id
1 'polypeptide(L)' 'MAHRTPPPSPLTDDDVNAIALEAAADPRTVLRVLVGLPVRGRPGERIAGVLADRGVTVARTFSRPTAA' A
#
# COMPACT_ATOMS: atom_id res chain seq x y z
N MET A 1 -10.24 -1.54 -30.84
CA MET A 1 -10.73 -0.51 -29.89
C MET A 1 -9.90 -0.61 -28.63
N ALA A 2 -9.15 0.42 -28.28
CA ALA A 2 -8.30 0.40 -27.09
C ALA A 2 -9.19 0.59 -25.84
N HIS A 3 -9.35 -0.47 -25.03
CA HIS A 3 -9.90 -0.32 -23.69
C HIS A 3 -8.89 0.50 -22.87
N ARG A 4 -9.15 1.79 -22.67
CA ARG A 4 -8.46 2.54 -21.61
C ARG A 4 -8.98 2.00 -20.29
N THR A 5 -8.18 1.18 -19.62
CA THR A 5 -8.43 0.83 -18.22
C THR A 5 -8.53 2.15 -17.44
N PRO A 6 -9.63 2.40 -16.71
CA PRO A 6 -9.74 3.59 -15.89
C PRO A 6 -8.55 3.63 -14.92
N PRO A 7 -7.97 4.81 -14.66
CA PRO A 7 -6.92 4.91 -13.65
C PRO A 7 -7.45 4.36 -12.32
N PRO A 8 -6.62 3.65 -11.54
CA PRO A 8 -7.05 3.18 -10.23
C PRO A 8 -7.52 4.39 -9.41
N SER A 9 -8.70 4.26 -8.80
CA SER A 9 -9.23 5.31 -7.92
C SER A 9 -8.21 5.63 -6.84
N PRO A 10 -7.99 6.92 -6.51
CA PRO A 10 -7.07 7.29 -5.45
C PRO A 10 -7.56 6.69 -4.12
N LEU A 11 -6.62 6.20 -3.32
CA LEU A 11 -6.90 5.73 -1.96
C LEU A 11 -7.32 6.93 -1.10
N THR A 12 -8.41 6.79 -0.36
CA THR A 12 -8.90 7.81 0.58
C THR A 12 -8.40 7.55 2.00
N ASP A 13 -8.53 8.53 2.89
CA ASP A 13 -8.24 8.34 4.31
C ASP A 13 -9.16 7.28 4.96
N ASP A 14 -10.40 7.17 4.49
CA ASP A 14 -11.33 6.11 4.91
C ASP A 14 -10.83 4.72 4.51
N ASP A 15 -10.26 4.57 3.31
CA ASP A 15 -9.65 3.30 2.88
C ASP A 15 -8.46 2.94 3.77
N VAL A 16 -7.62 3.91 4.13
CA VAL A 16 -6.48 3.70 5.03
C VAL A 16 -6.96 3.22 6.40
N ASN A 17 -8.01 3.86 6.95
CA ASN A 17 -8.59 3.46 8.23
C ASN A 17 -9.21 2.05 8.15
N ALA A 18 -9.88 1.71 7.05
CA ALA A 18 -10.44 0.38 6.84
C ALA A 18 -9.33 -0.70 6.78
N ILE A 19 -8.25 -0.44 6.05
CA ILE A 19 -7.09 -1.34 5.98
C ILE A 19 -6.42 -1.48 7.35
N ALA A 20 -6.30 -0.38 8.10
CA ALA A 20 -5.71 -0.39 9.43
C ALA A 20 -6.51 -1.27 10.41
N LEU A 21 -7.85 -1.15 10.40
CA LEU A 21 -8.75 -1.98 11.18
C LEU A 21 -8.63 -3.47 10.80
N GLU A 22 -8.65 -3.77 9.50
CA GLU A 22 -8.58 -5.15 8.99
C GLU A 22 -7.23 -5.81 9.30
N ALA A 23 -6.13 -5.07 9.15
CA ALA A 23 -4.79 -5.55 9.45
C ALA A 23 -4.45 -5.56 10.96
N ALA A 24 -5.35 -5.05 11.81
CA ALA A 24 -5.11 -4.77 13.22
C ALA A 24 -3.79 -3.98 13.44
N ALA A 25 -3.63 -2.89 12.68
CA ALA A 25 -2.45 -2.05 12.66
C ALA A 25 -2.80 -0.56 12.79
N ASP A 26 -1.80 0.28 13.09
CA ASP A 26 -2.00 1.73 13.15
C ASP A 26 -2.06 2.34 11.72
N PRO A 27 -2.96 3.30 11.45
CA PRO A 27 -3.07 3.95 10.14
C PRO A 27 -1.76 4.55 9.60
N ARG A 28 -0.89 5.09 10.47
CA ARG A 28 0.43 5.59 10.03
C ARG A 28 1.35 4.47 9.54
N THR A 29 1.17 3.26 10.07
CA THR A 29 1.89 2.07 9.60
C THR A 29 1.42 1.67 8.21
N VAL A 30 0.11 1.75 7.94
CA VAL A 30 -0.46 1.53 6.61
C VAL A 30 0.09 2.56 5.61
N LEU A 31 0.06 3.85 5.97
CA LEU A 31 0.64 4.91 5.15
C LEU A 31 2.13 4.67 4.84
N ARG A 32 2.92 4.24 5.84
CA ARG A 32 4.33 3.84 5.61
C ARG A 32 4.45 2.76 4.55
N VAL A 33 3.65 1.69 4.62
CA VAL A 33 3.67 0.63 3.60
C VAL A 33 3.27 1.19 2.24
N LEU A 34 2.21 2.01 2.18
CA LEU A 34 1.70 2.63 0.94
C LEU A 34 2.73 3.50 0.23
N VAL A 35 3.60 4.19 0.98
CA VAL A 35 4.72 4.96 0.42
C VAL A 35 6.00 4.13 0.20
N GLY A 36 5.93 2.80 0.38
CA GLY A 36 7.04 1.88 0.14
C GLY A 36 8.09 1.83 1.26
N LEU A 37 7.80 2.39 2.45
CA LEU A 37 8.71 2.31 3.59
C LEU A 37 8.63 0.95 4.28
N PRO A 38 9.76 0.40 4.73
CA PRO A 38 9.79 -0.90 5.39
C PRO A 38 9.05 -0.82 6.74
N VAL A 39 8.20 -1.82 6.97
CA VAL A 39 7.57 -2.13 8.26
C VAL A 39 7.98 -3.55 8.62
N ARG A 40 8.66 -3.71 9.76
CA ARG A 40 9.16 -5.00 10.21
C ARG A 40 8.11 -5.77 11.00
N GLY A 41 8.13 -7.10 10.86
CA GLY A 41 7.32 -8.02 11.65
C GLY A 41 5.89 -8.20 11.15
N ARG A 42 5.08 -8.89 11.98
CA ARG A 42 3.71 -9.30 11.67
C ARG A 42 2.78 -8.19 11.16
N PRO A 43 2.85 -6.93 11.64
CA PRO A 43 1.99 -5.87 11.11
C PRO A 43 2.24 -5.58 9.63
N GLY A 44 3.50 -5.58 9.19
CA GLY A 44 3.84 -5.34 7.77
C GLY A 44 3.32 -6.45 6.86
N GLU A 45 3.43 -7.70 7.29
CA GLU A 45 2.90 -8.86 6.57
C GLU A 45 1.37 -8.82 6.45
N ARG A 46 0.66 -8.47 7.53
CA ARG A 46 -0.80 -8.34 7.52
C ARG A 46 -1.27 -7.23 6.58
N ILE A 47 -0.64 -6.05 6.65
CA ILE A 47 -0.98 -4.94 5.77
C ILE A 47 -0.73 -5.33 4.30
N ALA A 48 0.39 -5.99 4.01
CA ALA A 48 0.69 -6.47 2.67
C ALA A 48 -0.35 -7.49 2.16
N GLY A 49 -0.84 -8.39 3.03
CA GLY A 49 -1.93 -9.32 2.73
C GLY A 49 -3.23 -8.60 2.37
N VAL A 50 -3.70 -7.68 3.23
CA VAL A 50 -4.92 -6.91 2.99
C VAL A 50 -4.83 -6.08 1.71
N LEU A 51 -3.68 -5.45 1.43
CA LEU A 51 -3.47 -4.71 0.19
C LEU A 51 -3.53 -5.62 -1.04
N ALA A 52 -2.97 -6.82 -0.97
CA ALA A 52 -3.03 -7.81 -2.05
C ALA A 52 -4.46 -8.31 -2.30
N ASP A 53 -5.21 -8.62 -1.23
CA ASP A 53 -6.61 -9.06 -1.30
C ASP A 53 -7.51 -7.98 -1.93
N ARG A 54 -7.21 -6.71 -1.66
CA ARG A 54 -7.91 -5.56 -2.25
C ARG A 54 -7.42 -5.17 -3.65
N GLY A 55 -6.42 -5.87 -4.20
CA GLY A 55 -5.83 -5.56 -5.50
C GLY A 55 -5.08 -4.22 -5.55
N VAL A 56 -4.71 -3.66 -4.38
CA VAL A 56 -4.00 -2.38 -4.28
C VAL A 56 -2.52 -2.64 -4.54
N THR A 57 -2.05 -2.21 -5.71
CA THR A 57 -0.63 -2.30 -6.04
C THR A 57 0.09 -1.09 -5.45
N VAL A 58 0.93 -1.36 -4.44
CA VAL A 58 1.78 -0.34 -3.85
C VAL A 58 2.83 0.11 -4.86
N ALA A 59 2.94 1.41 -5.09
CA ALA A 59 4.01 1.98 -5.89
C ALA A 59 5.34 1.71 -5.18
N ARG A 60 5.99 0.59 -5.51
CA ARG A 60 7.37 0.34 -5.10
C ARG A 60 8.26 1.29 -5.90
N THR A 61 8.29 2.57 -5.51
CA THR A 61 9.33 3.48 -5.96
C THR A 61 10.60 3.15 -5.18
N PHE A 62 11.21 2.01 -5.51
CA PHE A 62 12.63 1.86 -5.25
C PHE A 62 13.34 2.77 -6.26
N SER A 63 13.55 4.04 -5.89
CA SER A 63 14.67 4.77 -6.49
C SER A 63 15.92 3.98 -6.12
N ARG A 64 16.39 3.18 -7.08
CA ARG A 64 17.73 2.59 -7.07
C ARG A 64 18.68 3.75 -6.75
N PRO A 65 19.55 3.67 -5.73
CA PRO A 65 20.61 4.66 -5.61
C PRO A 65 21.45 4.52 -6.87
N THR A 66 21.42 5.54 -7.74
CA THR A 66 22.48 5.77 -8.71
C THR A 66 23.73 5.99 -7.88
N ALA A 67 24.48 4.92 -7.65
CA ALA A 67 25.86 5.03 -7.25
C ALA A 67 26.57 5.76 -8.40
N ALA A 68 27.04 6.97 -8.11
CA ALA A 68 27.94 7.74 -8.97
C ALA A 68 29.35 7.16 -8.88
#